data_AF-A0A3D6EN01-F1
#
_entry.id   AF-A0A3D6EN01-F1
#
_cell.length_a   1.000
_cell.length_b   1.000
_cell.length_c   1.000
_cell.angle_alpha   90.00
_cell.angle_beta   90.00
_cell.angle_gamma   90.00
#
_symmetry.space_group_name_H-M   'P 1'
#
loop_
_entity.id
_entity.type
_entity.pdbx_description
1 polymer ?
#
loop_
_entity_poly.entity_id
_entity_poly.type
_entity_poly.pdbx_seq_one_letter_code
_entity_poly.pdbx_strand_id
1 'polypeptide(L)'
;MKDEFKAFIMKGNVVDLAIAVVVGGAFGKIITAFVDGIVMPLVTYVLPANIKWEEWVLGTFRIGSVLGATVNFLIIALVIFLVLIKFLGKFVKKEAAAPTTKECPACLEQVPLKATRCKHCTSQV
;
A
#
# COMPACT_ATOMS: atom_id res chain seq x y z
N MET A 1 33.69 -0.26 -8.69
CA MET A 1 32.58 0.55 -8.14
C MET A 1 31.42 0.78 -9.12
N LYS A 2 31.57 1.46 -10.27
CA LYS A 2 30.46 1.68 -11.22
C LYS A 2 29.90 0.38 -11.82
N ASP A 3 30.77 -0.56 -12.17
CA ASP A 3 30.36 -1.85 -12.75
C ASP A 3 29.72 -2.78 -11.70
N GLU A 4 30.25 -2.76 -10.46
CA GLU A 4 29.67 -3.50 -9.32
C GLU A 4 28.31 -2.94 -8.90
N PHE A 5 28.14 -1.62 -8.95
CA PHE A 5 26.87 -0.96 -8.65
C PHE A 5 25.82 -1.25 -9.74
N LYS A 6 26.22 -1.23 -11.02
CA LYS A 6 25.35 -1.62 -12.13
C LYS A 6 24.95 -3.09 -12.05
N ALA A 7 25.88 -3.98 -11.71
CA ALA A 7 25.60 -5.41 -11.48
C ALA A 7 24.67 -5.64 -10.28
N PHE A 8 24.75 -4.80 -9.25
CA PHE A 8 23.83 -4.84 -8.10
C PHE A 8 22.41 -4.36 -8.47
N ILE A 9 22.28 -3.25 -9.21
CA ILE A 9 20.98 -2.74 -9.68
C ILE A 9 20.34 -3.69 -10.72
N MET A 10 21.14 -4.39 -11.53
CA MET A 10 20.60 -5.38 -12.47
C MET A 10 19.97 -6.61 -11.78
N LYS A 11 20.08 -6.74 -10.45
CA LYS A 11 19.22 -7.64 -9.67
C LYS A 11 17.81 -7.05 -9.66
N GLY A 12 16.98 -7.46 -10.63
CA GLY A 12 15.62 -6.94 -10.85
C GLY A 12 14.75 -6.80 -9.59
N ASN A 13 14.87 -7.72 -8.63
CA ASN A 13 14.14 -7.67 -7.36
C ASN A 13 14.42 -6.39 -6.52
N VAL A 14 15.60 -5.78 -6.65
CA VAL A 14 15.96 -4.55 -5.91
C VAL A 14 15.34 -3.31 -6.57
N VAL A 15 15.27 -3.30 -7.90
CA VAL A 15 14.72 -2.18 -8.67
C VAL A 15 13.21 -2.09 -8.47
N ASP A 16 12.51 -3.23 -8.54
CA ASP A 16 11.06 -3.27 -8.33
C ASP A 16 10.69 -2.86 -6.89
N LEU A 17 11.46 -3.31 -5.90
CA LEU A 17 11.30 -2.88 -4.52
C LEU A 17 11.54 -1.38 -4.35
N ALA A 18 12.60 -0.84 -4.98
CA ALA A 18 12.91 0.58 -4.92
C ALA A 18 11.80 1.44 -5.52
N ILE A 19 11.26 1.04 -6.67
CA ILE A 19 10.13 1.73 -7.32
C ILE A 19 8.90 1.70 -6.40
N ALA A 20 8.57 0.55 -5.81
CA ALA A 20 7.41 0.42 -4.92
C ALA A 20 7.50 1.36 -3.71
N VAL A 21 8.67 1.48 -3.09
CA VAL A 21 8.89 2.38 -1.94
C VAL A 21 8.77 3.85 -2.34
N VAL A 22 9.36 4.25 -3.47
CA VAL A 22 9.31 5.64 -3.96
C VAL A 22 7.88 6.04 -4.32
N VAL A 23 7.16 5.18 -5.04
CA VAL A 23 5.76 5.43 -5.43
C VAL A 23 4.86 5.44 -4.19
N GLY A 24 5.05 4.51 -3.25
CA GLY A 24 4.30 4.48 -1.99
C GLY A 24 4.49 5.75 -1.16
N GLY A 25 5.74 6.22 -1.04
CA GLY A 25 6.06 7.46 -0.34
C GLY A 25 5.48 8.71 -1.01
N ALA A 26 5.46 8.77 -2.34
CA ALA A 26 4.85 9.87 -3.08
C ALA A 26 3.31 9.88 -2.97
N PHE A 27 2.69 8.69 -3.06
CA PHE A 27 1.23 8.55 -2.96
C PHE A 27 0.70 8.95 -1.59
N GLY A 28 1.42 8.62 -0.52
CA GLY A 28 1.08 9.07 0.84
C GLY A 28 0.93 10.58 0.95
N LYS A 29 1.82 11.35 0.31
CA LYS A 29 1.76 12.83 0.30
C LYS A 29 0.52 13.38 -0.42
N ILE A 30 0.09 12.71 -1.49
CA ILE A 30 -1.11 13.10 -2.23
C ILE A 30 -2.34 12.91 -1.34
N ILE A 31 -2.39 11.80 -0.60
CA ILE A 31 -3.50 11.50 0.31
C ILE A 31 -3.50 12.47 1.49
N THR A 32 -2.35 12.76 2.10
CA THR A 32 -2.29 13.73 3.21
C THR A 32 -2.74 15.11 2.73
N ALA A 33 -2.30 15.57 1.55
CA ALA A 33 -2.76 16.84 0.99
C ALA A 33 -4.27 16.87 0.72
N PHE A 34 -4.86 15.75 0.29
CA PHE A 34 -6.31 15.62 0.11
C PHE A 34 -7.07 15.64 1.44
N VAL A 35 -6.57 14.93 2.45
CA VAL A 35 -7.19 14.89 3.78
C VAL A 35 -7.11 16.24 4.47
N ASP A 36 -5.93 16.85 4.49
CA ASP A 36 -5.71 18.15 5.11
C ASP A 36 -6.46 19.27 4.36
N GLY A 37 -6.53 19.18 3.02
CA GLY A 37 -7.13 20.21 2.17
C GLY A 37 -8.65 20.13 2.02
N ILE A 38 -9.25 18.95 2.12
CA ILE A 38 -10.68 18.74 1.86
C ILE A 38 -11.40 18.14 3.06
N VAL A 39 -10.83 17.10 3.67
CA VAL A 39 -11.53 16.35 4.72
C VAL A 39 -11.52 17.09 6.06
N MET A 40 -10.37 17.62 6.48
CA MET A 40 -10.26 18.38 7.73
C MET A 40 -11.19 19.61 7.75
N PRO A 41 -11.26 20.45 6.68
CA PRO A 41 -12.24 21.54 6.61
C PRO A 41 -13.71 21.06 6.63
N LEU A 42 -14.01 19.90 6.06
CA LEU A 42 -15.36 19.32 6.12
C LEU A 42 -15.71 18.85 7.54
N VAL A 43 -14.76 18.23 8.23
CA VAL A 43 -14.93 17.75 9.60
C VAL A 43 -15.15 18.91 10.56
N THR A 44 -14.41 20.01 10.41
CA THR A 44 -14.58 21.22 11.23
C THR A 44 -15.83 22.04 10.87
N TYR A 45 -16.38 21.86 9.67
CA TYR A 45 -17.67 22.42 9.28
C TYR A 45 -18.85 21.64 9.88
N VAL A 46 -18.75 20.31 9.95
CA VAL A 46 -19.82 19.42 10.46
C VAL A 46 -19.85 19.34 11.99
N LEU A 47 -18.69 19.37 12.64
CA LEU A 47 -18.59 19.52 14.09
C LEU A 47 -18.36 21.00 14.43
N PRO A 48 -19.33 21.74 15.02
CA PRO A 48 -19.13 23.15 15.34
C PRO A 48 -17.88 23.34 16.21
N ALA A 49 -16.91 24.04 15.63
CA ALA A 49 -15.55 24.25 16.10
C ALA A 49 -15.43 25.13 17.37
N ASN A 50 -16.08 24.74 18.47
CA ASN A 50 -15.79 25.31 19.79
C ASN A 50 -14.96 24.38 20.69
N ILE A 51 -14.60 23.19 20.21
CA ILE A 51 -13.73 22.27 20.94
C ILE A 51 -12.44 22.13 20.15
N LYS A 52 -11.43 22.93 20.48
CA LYS A 52 -10.05 22.73 20.02
C LYS A 52 -9.39 21.63 20.85
N TRP A 53 -9.80 20.40 20.58
CA TRP A 53 -9.28 19.21 21.27
C TRP A 53 -7.78 19.00 20.99
N GLU A 54 -7.23 19.60 19.93
CA GLU A 54 -5.80 19.59 19.61
C GLU A 54 -4.94 20.42 20.59
N GLU A 55 -5.54 21.41 21.25
CA GLU A 55 -4.87 22.28 22.21
C GLU A 55 -4.98 21.76 23.65
N TRP A 56 -5.52 20.55 23.87
CA TRP A 56 -5.55 19.93 25.19
C TRP A 56 -4.14 19.59 25.68
N VAL A 57 -3.72 20.34 26.70
CA VAL A 57 -2.45 20.19 27.39
C VAL A 57 -2.71 19.87 28.85
N LEU A 58 -2.25 18.71 29.32
CA LEU A 58 -2.17 18.38 30.74
C LEU A 58 -0.70 18.48 31.17
N GLY A 59 -0.30 19.63 31.71
CA GLY A 59 1.09 19.90 32.11
C GLY A 59 2.04 19.96 30.91
N THR A 60 3.01 19.05 30.82
CA THR A 60 3.93 18.93 29.68
C THR A 60 3.40 18.02 28.56
N PHE A 61 2.30 17.28 28.80
CA PHE A 61 1.76 16.32 27.84
C PHE A 61 0.77 17.00 26.88
N ARG A 62 1.13 17.07 25.59
CA ARG A 62 0.29 17.58 24.49
C ARG A 62 -0.64 16.50 23.94
N ILE A 63 -1.60 16.08 24.76
CA ILE A 63 -2.55 15.01 24.44
C ILE A 63 -3.37 15.37 23.19
N GLY A 64 -3.71 16.64 23.04
CA GLY A 64 -4.45 17.11 21.87
C GLY A 64 -3.72 16.87 20.55
N SER A 65 -2.41 17.09 20.49
CA SER A 65 -1.62 16.82 19.28
C SER A 65 -1.52 15.34 18.91
N VAL A 66 -1.46 14.46 19.92
CA VAL A 66 -1.39 13.01 19.70
C VAL A 66 -2.73 12.50 19.22
N LEU A 67 -3.82 12.92 19.88
CA LEU A 67 -5.17 12.59 19.44
C LEU A 67 -5.40 13.10 18.01
N GLY A 68 -4.92 14.31 17.70
CA GLY A 68 -4.99 14.94 16.38
C GLY A 68 -4.37 14.08 15.29
N ALA A 69 -3.13 13.66 15.54
CA ALA A 69 -2.41 12.77 14.64
C ALA A 69 -3.09 11.40 14.49
N THR A 70 -3.65 10.84 15.57
CA THR A 70 -4.37 9.55 15.52
C THR A 70 -5.65 9.65 14.69
N VAL A 71 -6.44 10.71 14.86
CA VAL A 71 -7.65 10.93 14.06
C VAL A 71 -7.29 11.16 12.59
N ASN A 72 -6.25 11.94 12.30
CA ASN A 72 -5.80 12.14 10.92
C ASN A 72 -5.37 10.80 10.29
N PHE A 73 -4.60 9.98 11.00
CA PHE A 73 -4.22 8.65 10.54
C PHE A 73 -5.44 7.75 10.25
N LEU A 74 -6.44 7.75 11.13
CA LEU A 74 -7.69 7.01 10.93
C LEU A 74 -8.46 7.50 9.69
N ILE A 75 -8.52 8.82 9.47
CA ILE A 75 -9.15 9.42 8.29
C ILE A 75 -8.42 9.01 7.02
N ILE A 76 -7.08 9.14 6.98
CA ILE A 76 -6.26 8.71 5.84
C ILE A 76 -6.49 7.22 5.56
N ALA A 77 -6.45 6.36 6.59
CA ALA A 77 -6.69 4.93 6.44
C ALA A 77 -8.09 4.64 5.86
N LEU A 78 -9.12 5.34 6.34
CA LEU A 78 -10.50 5.21 5.86
C LEU A 78 -10.63 5.67 4.40
N VAL A 79 -10.02 6.81 4.04
CA VAL A 79 -10.01 7.32 2.66
C VAL A 79 -9.28 6.36 1.73
N ILE A 80 -8.10 5.84 2.11
CA ILE A 80 -7.37 4.83 1.34
C ILE A 80 -8.25 3.60 1.14
N PHE A 81 -8.86 3.08 2.20
CA PHE A 81 -9.73 1.90 2.13
C PHE A 81 -10.94 2.13 1.21
N LEU A 82 -11.60 3.29 1.32
CA LEU A 82 -12.72 3.64 0.44
C LEU A 82 -12.28 3.82 -1.00
N VAL A 83 -11.17 4.52 -1.26
CA VAL A 83 -10.63 4.71 -2.61
C VAL A 83 -10.25 3.35 -3.19
N LEU A 84 -9.48 2.54 -2.48
CA LEU A 84 -9.10 1.20 -2.92
C LEU A 84 -10.34 0.33 -3.16
N ILE A 85 -11.32 0.23 -2.27
CA ILE A 85 -12.49 -0.64 -2.49
C ILE A 85 -13.45 -0.10 -3.55
N LYS A 86 -13.69 1.21 -3.63
CA LYS A 86 -14.55 1.77 -4.68
C LYS A 86 -13.88 1.75 -6.04
N PHE A 87 -12.60 2.08 -6.14
CA PHE A 87 -11.87 2.01 -7.40
C PHE A 87 -11.60 0.56 -7.79
N LEU A 88 -11.00 -0.26 -6.92
CA LEU A 88 -10.77 -1.67 -7.23
C LEU A 88 -12.10 -2.44 -7.38
N GLY A 89 -13.16 -2.15 -6.64
CA GLY A 89 -14.47 -2.77 -6.87
C GLY A 89 -15.09 -2.42 -8.24
N LYS A 90 -14.76 -1.24 -8.79
CA LYS A 90 -15.17 -0.85 -10.16
C LYS A 90 -14.20 -1.32 -11.25
N PHE A 91 -12.91 -1.46 -10.95
CA PHE A 91 -11.84 -1.71 -11.94
C PHE A 91 -11.23 -3.12 -11.85
N VAL A 92 -11.29 -3.80 -10.70
CA VAL A 92 -10.90 -5.20 -10.46
C VAL A 92 -12.11 -6.11 -10.69
N LYS A 93 -12.57 -6.13 -11.95
CA LYS A 93 -13.28 -7.30 -12.47
C LYS A 93 -12.41 -8.12 -13.43
N LYS A 94 -11.09 -7.88 -13.46
CA LYS A 94 -10.11 -8.70 -14.16
C LYS A 94 -8.73 -8.46 -13.57
N GLU A 95 -7.97 -9.53 -13.41
CA GLU A 95 -6.52 -9.54 -13.18
C GLU A 95 -6.06 -9.05 -11.79
N ALA A 96 -6.61 -9.66 -10.73
CA ALA A 96 -5.70 -10.07 -9.67
C ALA A 96 -4.69 -11.03 -10.32
N ALA A 97 -3.39 -10.70 -10.24
CA ALA A 97 -2.29 -11.45 -10.83
C ALA A 97 -2.56 -12.96 -10.76
N ALA A 98 -2.97 -13.54 -11.90
CA ALA A 98 -3.18 -14.97 -11.97
C ALA A 98 -1.85 -15.62 -11.57
N PRO A 99 -1.81 -16.53 -10.58
CA PRO A 99 -0.57 -17.21 -10.23
C PRO A 99 -0.07 -17.88 -11.50
N THR A 100 1.07 -17.41 -12.04
CA THR A 100 1.62 -17.92 -13.30
C THR A 100 2.15 -19.34 -13.17
N THR A 101 2.10 -19.90 -11.95
CA THR A 101 2.63 -21.19 -11.55
C THR A 101 1.55 -22.06 -10.86
N LYS A 102 1.47 -23.32 -11.28
CA LYS A 102 0.76 -24.43 -10.61
C LYS A 102 1.78 -25.28 -9.86
N GLU A 103 1.39 -25.82 -8.72
CA GLU A 103 2.24 -26.78 -7.99
C GLU A 103 2.14 -28.16 -8.64
N CYS A 104 3.29 -28.79 -8.89
CA CYS A 104 3.32 -30.13 -9.44
C CYS A 104 2.86 -31.16 -8.38
N PRO A 105 1.83 -31.99 -8.64
CA PRO A 105 1.31 -32.93 -7.65
C PRO A 105 2.29 -34.07 -7.30
N ALA A 106 3.32 -34.30 -8.12
CA ALA A 106 4.30 -35.35 -7.89
C ALA A 106 5.54 -34.87 -7.12
N CYS A 107 5.98 -33.62 -7.33
CA CYS A 107 7.24 -33.13 -6.77
C CYS A 107 7.15 -31.74 -6.11
N LEU A 108 5.95 -31.15 -6.00
CA LEU A 108 5.67 -29.87 -5.32
C LEU A 108 6.45 -28.65 -5.87
N GLU A 109 7.13 -28.81 -7.00
CA GLU A 109 7.83 -27.72 -7.69
C GLU A 109 6.82 -26.76 -8.35
N GLN A 110 7.14 -25.46 -8.38
CA GLN A 110 6.34 -24.44 -9.07
C GLN A 110 6.54 -24.54 -10.59
N VAL A 111 5.52 -25.00 -11.30
CA VAL A 111 5.54 -25.24 -12.75
C VAL A 111 4.67 -24.19 -13.45
N PRO A 112 5.08 -23.59 -14.58
CA PRO A 112 4.24 -22.62 -15.29
C PRO A 112 2.93 -23.25 -15.77
N LEU A 113 1.82 -22.52 -15.69
CA LEU A 113 0.47 -23.04 -15.99
C LEU A 113 0.33 -23.75 -17.35
N LYS A 114 1.10 -23.30 -18.35
CA LYS A 114 1.08 -23.85 -19.72
C LYS A 114 1.94 -25.09 -19.93
N ALA A 115 2.74 -25.52 -18.95
CA ALA A 115 3.58 -26.71 -19.10
C ALA A 115 2.75 -27.98 -18.91
N THR A 116 2.90 -28.90 -19.86
CA THR A 116 2.29 -30.25 -19.84
C THR A 116 3.15 -31.27 -19.10
N ARG A 117 4.43 -30.96 -18.84
CA ARG A 117 5.36 -31.82 -18.10
C ARG A 117 6.24 -31.00 -17.16
N CYS A 118 6.52 -31.57 -15.98
CA CYS A 118 7.37 -30.93 -14.99
C CYS A 118 8.83 -31.02 -15.43
N LYS A 119 9.57 -29.91 -15.37
CA LYS A 119 11.02 -29.91 -15.68
C LYS A 119 11.84 -30.71 -14.67
N HIS A 120 11.39 -30.78 -13.42
CA HIS A 120 12.12 -31.42 -12.33
C HIS A 120 11.87 -32.94 -12.27
N CYS A 121 10.60 -33.35 -12.23
CA CYS A 121 10.24 -34.76 -12.07
C CYS A 121 9.71 -35.45 -13.33
N THR A 122 9.59 -34.74 -14.48
CA THR A 122 9.09 -35.26 -15.77
C THR A 122 7.69 -35.88 -15.77
N SER A 123 6.99 -35.80 -14.64
CA SER A 123 5.58 -36.15 -14.49
C SER A 123 4.70 -35.20 -15.30
N GLN A 124 3.50 -35.64 -15.63
CA GLN A 124 2.48 -34.80 -16.25
C GLN A 124 1.90 -33.84 -15.20
N VAL A 125 1.74 -32.57 -15.57
CA VAL A 125 1.36 -31.45 -14.68
C VAL A 125 0.25 -30.64 -15.32
#